data_AF-A0A956CAR7-F1
#
_entry.id   AF-A0A956CAR7-F1
#
_cell.length_a   1.000
_cell.length_b   1.000
_cell.length_c   1.000
_cell.angle_alpha   90.00
_cell.angle_beta   90.00
_cell.angle_gamma   90.00
#
_symmetry.space_group_name_H-M   'P 1'
#
loop_
_entity.id
_entity.type
_entity.pdbx_description
1 polymer ?
#
loop_
_entity_poly.entity_id
_entity_poly.type
_entity_poly.pdbx_seq_one_letter_code
_entity_poly.pdbx_strand_id
1 'polypeptide(L)'
;MSRGPKPLTLLLAAIAAIFCAAPTPGDVGGCGQDPQILDAPTFFANKKARDCRQCQKCGLTTQSCRDACDTTVPYDTEFPEDCVPLVHDGEVCLRALLYASCDDYVGYMDDAAPTTASECNFCPPRGGN
;
A
#
# COMPACT_ATOMS: atom_id res chain seq x y z
N MET A 1 54.29 19.79 24.91
CA MET A 1 54.19 18.40 24.38
C MET A 1 52.71 18.04 24.27
N SER A 2 52.17 18.06 23.06
CA SER A 2 50.75 17.79 22.78
C SER A 2 50.53 16.27 22.67
N ARG A 3 49.67 15.70 23.53
CA ARG A 3 49.29 14.28 23.47
C ARG A 3 48.14 14.13 22.48
N GLY A 4 48.44 13.67 21.27
CA GLY A 4 47.44 13.35 20.27
C GLY A 4 46.49 12.23 20.74
N PRO A 5 45.24 12.20 20.27
CA PRO A 5 44.25 11.21 20.69
C PRO A 5 44.67 9.80 20.25
N LYS A 6 44.46 8.82 21.13
CA LYS A 6 44.82 7.41 20.92
C LYS A 6 43.92 6.79 19.83
N PRO A 7 44.43 5.87 19.00
CA PRO A 7 43.71 5.31 17.84
C PRO A 7 42.40 4.61 18.22
N LEU A 8 42.33 4.04 19.42
CA LEU A 8 41.11 3.41 19.96
C LEU A 8 39.96 4.40 20.16
N THR A 9 40.27 5.65 20.53
CA THR A 9 39.30 6.74 20.75
C THR A 9 38.71 7.24 19.43
N LEU A 10 39.51 7.27 18.36
CA LEU A 10 39.07 7.63 17.01
C LEU A 10 38.13 6.58 16.41
N LEU A 11 38.39 5.29 16.68
CA LEU A 11 37.55 4.19 16.20
C LEU A 11 36.16 4.18 16.85
N LEU A 12 36.09 4.44 18.16
CA LEU A 12 34.83 4.53 18.91
C LEU A 12 33.97 5.73 18.48
N ALA A 13 34.60 6.88 18.19
CA ALA A 13 33.89 8.05 17.68
C ALA A 13 33.33 7.83 16.27
N ALA A 14 34.07 7.10 15.41
CA ALA A 14 33.61 6.76 14.07
C ALA A 14 32.41 5.79 14.10
N ILE A 15 32.41 4.80 15.00
CA ILE A 15 31.27 3.88 15.15
C ILE A 15 30.03 4.62 15.66
N ALA A 16 30.16 5.52 16.64
CA ALA A 16 29.04 6.30 17.15
C ALA A 16 28.40 7.24 16.09
N ALA A 17 29.21 7.80 15.19
CA ALA A 17 28.71 8.64 14.10
C ALA A 17 27.89 7.86 13.05
N ILE A 18 28.19 6.58 12.84
CA ILE A 18 27.49 5.72 11.86
C ILE A 18 26.10 5.31 12.38
N PHE A 19 25.90 5.16 13.69
CA PHE A 19 24.61 4.81 14.28
C PHE A 19 23.64 5.99 14.49
N CYS A 20 24.12 7.23 14.39
CA CYS A 20 23.27 8.43 14.49
C CYS A 20 22.79 8.96 13.13
N ALA A 21 23.17 8.32 12.03
CA ALA A 21 22.72 8.65 10.67
C ALA A 21 21.75 7.60 10.09
N ALA A 22 21.04 6.88 10.95
CA ALA A 22 19.90 6.10 10.49
C ALA A 22 18.78 7.09 10.11
N PRO A 23 18.14 6.96 8.94
CA PRO A 23 16.89 7.68 8.67
C PRO A 23 15.91 7.32 9.79
N THR A 24 15.39 8.34 10.46
CA THR A 24 14.42 8.17 11.53
C THR A 24 13.17 7.47 10.98
N PRO A 25 12.58 6.51 11.71
CA PRO A 25 11.24 6.01 11.39
C PRO A 25 10.29 7.22 11.37
N GLY A 26 9.85 7.63 10.18
CA GLY A 26 9.16 8.91 9.96
C GLY A 26 9.45 9.54 8.59
N ASP A 27 10.44 9.05 7.84
CA ASP A 27 10.76 9.58 6.49
C ASP A 27 9.85 9.06 5.37
N VAL A 28 8.88 8.22 5.69
CA VAL A 28 7.80 7.80 4.78
C VAL A 28 6.49 8.16 5.46
N GLY A 29 6.02 9.39 5.20
CA GLY A 29 4.83 9.99 5.83
C GLY A 29 5.13 10.81 7.09
N GLY A 30 6.07 11.76 7.02
CA GLY A 30 6.42 12.62 8.14
C GLY A 30 5.32 13.60 8.53
N CYS A 31 5.19 13.85 9.83
CA CYS A 31 4.35 14.92 10.39
C CYS A 31 4.73 16.26 9.73
N GLY A 32 3.89 16.77 8.81
CA GLY A 32 4.08 18.07 8.15
C GLY A 32 4.06 18.09 6.63
N GLN A 33 3.80 16.97 5.94
CA GLN A 33 3.47 16.98 4.51
C GLN A 33 1.97 17.20 4.32
N ASP A 34 1.59 17.99 3.31
CA ASP A 34 0.18 18.17 2.97
C ASP A 34 -0.42 16.85 2.46
N PRO A 35 -1.62 16.47 2.94
CA PRO A 35 -2.28 15.26 2.48
C PRO A 35 -2.58 15.36 0.99
N GLN A 36 -2.07 14.39 0.22
CA GLN A 36 -2.33 14.30 -1.21
C GLN A 36 -3.53 13.40 -1.45
N ILE A 37 -4.53 13.92 -2.17
CA ILE A 37 -5.70 13.13 -2.58
C ILE A 37 -5.25 12.07 -3.58
N LEU A 38 -5.77 10.86 -3.43
CA LEU A 38 -5.51 9.74 -4.32
C LEU A 38 -6.19 9.97 -5.68
N ASP A 39 -5.42 9.82 -6.77
CA ASP A 39 -5.97 9.83 -8.12
C ASP A 39 -6.74 8.53 -8.40
N ALA A 40 -8.07 8.61 -8.45
CA ALA A 40 -8.95 7.45 -8.58
C ALA A 40 -8.69 6.64 -9.88
N PRO A 41 -8.63 7.24 -11.09
CA PRO A 41 -8.38 6.49 -12.32
C PRO A 41 -7.06 5.71 -12.28
N THR A 42 -5.98 6.35 -11.84
CA THR A 42 -4.68 5.67 -11.71
C THR A 42 -4.73 4.56 -10.67
N PHE A 43 -5.38 4.79 -9.53
CA PHE A 43 -5.52 3.78 -8.49
C PHE A 43 -6.26 2.54 -8.98
N PHE A 44 -7.46 2.70 -9.56
CA PHE A 44 -8.28 1.58 -9.99
C PHE A 44 -7.67 0.82 -11.17
N ALA A 45 -6.96 1.50 -12.07
CA ALA A 45 -6.15 0.84 -13.11
C ALA A 45 -5.06 -0.06 -12.50
N ASN A 46 -4.33 0.44 -11.49
CA ASN A 46 -3.31 -0.33 -10.77
C ASN A 46 -3.92 -1.50 -9.99
N LYS A 47 -5.05 -1.28 -9.33
CA LYS A 47 -5.79 -2.31 -8.61
C LYS A 47 -6.22 -3.43 -9.56
N LYS A 48 -6.88 -3.11 -10.66
CA LYS A 48 -7.28 -4.08 -11.70
C LYS A 48 -6.11 -4.93 -12.18
N ALA A 49 -4.96 -4.30 -12.45
CA ALA A 49 -3.76 -5.02 -12.85
C ALA A 49 -3.18 -5.93 -11.76
N ARG A 50 -3.27 -5.56 -10.47
CA ARG A 50 -2.89 -6.41 -9.33
C ARG A 50 -3.82 -7.60 -9.20
N ASP A 51 -5.11 -7.35 -9.28
CA ASP A 51 -6.17 -8.33 -9.19
C ASP A 51 -6.03 -9.42 -10.27
N CYS A 52 -5.83 -9.02 -11.53
CA CYS A 52 -5.56 -9.98 -12.60
C CYS A 52 -4.33 -10.86 -12.31
N ARG A 53 -3.21 -10.27 -11.87
CA ARG A 53 -1.99 -11.02 -11.56
C ARG A 53 -2.20 -12.04 -10.43
N GLN A 54 -2.94 -11.66 -9.39
CA GLN A 54 -3.21 -12.55 -8.26
C GLN A 54 -4.18 -13.66 -8.66
N CYS A 55 -5.23 -13.35 -9.43
CA CYS A 55 -6.10 -14.37 -10.03
C CYS A 55 -5.31 -15.41 -10.83
N GLN A 56 -4.39 -14.98 -11.69
CA GLN A 56 -3.53 -15.88 -12.47
C GLN A 56 -2.60 -16.71 -11.58
N LYS A 57 -1.94 -16.08 -10.59
CA LYS A 57 -1.06 -16.77 -9.64
C LYS A 57 -1.79 -17.83 -8.82
N CYS A 58 -3.02 -17.54 -8.41
CA CYS A 58 -3.83 -18.42 -7.58
C CYS A 58 -4.70 -19.41 -8.38
N GLY A 59 -4.75 -19.29 -9.70
CA GLY A 59 -5.56 -20.16 -10.56
C GLY A 59 -7.07 -19.93 -10.43
N LEU A 60 -7.50 -18.73 -10.03
CA LEU A 60 -8.91 -18.38 -9.86
C LEU A 60 -9.59 -18.10 -11.20
N THR A 61 -10.82 -18.60 -11.35
CA THR A 61 -11.60 -18.54 -12.60
C THR A 61 -12.98 -17.94 -12.40
N THR A 62 -13.16 -17.06 -11.41
CA THR A 62 -14.41 -16.31 -11.21
C THR A 62 -14.64 -15.29 -12.33
N GLN A 63 -15.86 -14.79 -12.47
CA GLN A 63 -16.16 -13.73 -13.44
C GLN A 63 -15.36 -12.46 -13.08
N SER A 64 -15.28 -12.14 -11.80
CA SER A 64 -14.50 -11.00 -11.29
C SER A 64 -13.03 -11.08 -11.69
N CYS A 65 -12.42 -12.28 -11.63
CA CYS A 65 -11.07 -12.50 -12.12
C CYS A 65 -10.93 -12.35 -13.64
N ARG A 66 -11.91 -12.83 -14.42
CA ARG A 66 -11.94 -12.64 -15.88
C ARG A 66 -12.02 -11.15 -16.22
N ASP A 67 -12.91 -10.42 -15.57
CA ASP A 67 -13.12 -8.99 -15.75
C ASP A 67 -11.87 -8.19 -15.37
N ALA A 68 -11.19 -8.58 -14.27
CA ALA A 68 -9.93 -7.96 -13.87
C ALA A 68 -8.82 -8.13 -14.93
N CYS A 69 -8.79 -9.26 -15.63
CA CYS A 69 -7.82 -9.52 -16.69
C CYS A 69 -8.22 -9.03 -18.09
N ASP A 70 -9.49 -8.73 -18.31
CA ASP A 70 -9.98 -8.21 -19.59
C ASP A 70 -9.78 -6.69 -19.66
N THR A 71 -8.93 -6.24 -20.59
CA THR A 71 -8.63 -4.81 -20.81
C THR A 71 -9.79 -4.04 -21.44
N THR A 72 -10.81 -4.73 -21.96
CA THR A 72 -11.99 -4.11 -22.56
C THR A 72 -13.10 -3.85 -21.54
N VAL A 73 -13.06 -4.57 -20.41
CA VAL A 73 -13.97 -4.31 -19.29
C VAL A 73 -13.49 -3.02 -18.58
N PRO A 74 -14.36 -2.02 -18.37
CA PRO A 74 -13.98 -0.81 -17.65
C PRO A 74 -13.66 -1.10 -16.18
N TYR A 75 -13.06 -0.12 -15.51
CA TYR A 75 -12.85 -0.10 -14.07
C TYR A 75 -13.37 1.24 -13.53
N ASP A 76 -13.61 1.31 -12.22
CA ASP A 76 -14.08 2.53 -11.58
C ASP A 76 -13.09 3.68 -11.80
N THR A 77 -13.60 4.88 -12.04
CA THR A 77 -12.75 6.07 -12.25
C THR A 77 -12.89 7.10 -11.14
N GLU A 78 -13.77 6.83 -10.17
CA GLU A 78 -14.13 7.75 -9.11
C GLU A 78 -14.37 6.96 -7.82
N PHE A 79 -14.05 7.57 -6.67
CA PHE A 79 -14.46 7.05 -5.38
C PHE A 79 -15.91 7.46 -5.08
N PRO A 80 -16.63 6.74 -4.19
CA PRO A 80 -17.95 7.17 -3.74
C PRO A 80 -17.95 8.62 -3.24
N GLU A 81 -19.09 9.30 -3.39
CA GLU A 81 -19.26 10.65 -2.85
C GLU A 81 -18.95 10.67 -1.34
N ASP A 82 -18.35 11.77 -0.88
CA ASP A 82 -17.79 11.96 0.47
C ASP A 82 -16.57 11.10 0.85
N CYS A 83 -16.07 10.24 -0.04
CA CYS A 83 -14.81 9.53 0.21
C CYS A 83 -13.63 10.25 -0.42
N VAL A 84 -12.68 10.64 0.42
CA VAL A 84 -11.48 11.39 0.03
C VAL A 84 -10.22 10.63 0.44
N PRO A 85 -9.99 9.42 -0.11
CA PRO A 85 -8.80 8.65 0.20
C PRO A 85 -7.54 9.43 -0.18
N LEU A 86 -6.51 9.27 0.63
CA LEU A 86 -5.20 9.86 0.40
C LEU A 86 -4.33 8.90 -0.40
N VAL A 87 -3.28 9.44 -1.04
CA VAL A 87 -2.27 8.65 -1.76
C VAL A 87 -1.75 7.52 -0.88
N HIS A 88 -1.51 7.80 0.40
CA HIS A 88 -1.04 6.80 1.36
C HIS A 88 -2.02 5.63 1.54
N ASP A 89 -3.33 5.91 1.61
CA ASP A 89 -4.36 4.87 1.74
C ASP A 89 -4.33 3.95 0.51
N GLY A 90 -4.22 4.52 -0.68
CA GLY A 90 -4.08 3.78 -1.94
C GLY A 90 -2.84 2.89 -1.98
N GLU A 91 -1.70 3.39 -1.52
CA GLU A 91 -0.45 2.62 -1.43
C GLU A 91 -0.57 1.44 -0.45
N VAL A 92 -1.18 1.68 0.70
CA VAL A 92 -1.39 0.66 1.73
C VAL A 92 -2.34 -0.42 1.21
N CYS A 93 -3.44 -0.05 0.54
CA CYS A 93 -4.33 -1.00 -0.14
C CYS A 93 -3.60 -1.83 -1.21
N LEU A 94 -2.90 -1.19 -2.15
CA LEU A 94 -2.20 -1.91 -3.23
C LEU A 94 -1.11 -2.85 -2.68
N ARG A 95 -0.47 -2.47 -1.57
CA ARG A 95 0.49 -3.31 -0.85
C ARG A 95 -0.19 -4.49 -0.17
N ALA A 96 -1.33 -4.28 0.49
CA ALA A 96 -2.11 -5.37 1.09
C ALA A 96 -2.52 -6.40 0.03
N LEU A 97 -3.05 -5.95 -1.12
CA LEU A 97 -3.38 -6.82 -2.26
C LEU A 97 -2.17 -7.57 -2.85
N LEU A 98 -0.97 -6.97 -2.78
CA LEU A 98 0.25 -7.65 -3.24
C LEU A 98 0.62 -8.84 -2.33
N TYR A 99 0.41 -8.70 -1.01
CA TYR A 99 0.82 -9.68 0.00
C TYR A 99 -0.31 -10.60 0.48
N ALA A 100 -1.55 -10.36 0.07
CA ALA A 100 -2.68 -11.22 0.38
C ALA A 100 -2.46 -12.66 -0.13
N SER A 101 -3.00 -13.61 0.62
CA SER A 101 -2.94 -15.03 0.28
C SER A 101 -3.93 -15.37 -0.83
N CYS A 102 -3.80 -16.57 -1.41
CA CYS A 102 -4.81 -17.04 -2.38
C CYS A 102 -6.16 -17.27 -1.71
N ASP A 103 -6.19 -17.66 -0.43
CA ASP A 103 -7.43 -17.86 0.31
C ASP A 103 -8.17 -16.52 0.51
N ASP A 104 -7.44 -15.43 0.78
CA ASP A 104 -8.03 -14.08 0.84
C ASP A 104 -8.60 -13.67 -0.53
N TYR A 105 -7.87 -13.97 -1.60
CA TYR A 105 -8.30 -13.65 -2.96
C TYR A 105 -9.52 -14.44 -3.43
N VAL A 106 -9.76 -15.65 -2.89
CA VAL A 106 -11.04 -16.35 -3.10
C VAL A 106 -12.19 -15.49 -2.60
N GLY A 107 -12.05 -14.87 -1.42
CA GLY A 107 -13.06 -13.97 -0.87
C GLY A 107 -13.15 -12.62 -1.60
N TYR A 108 -12.04 -12.06 -2.06
CA TYR A 108 -12.05 -10.77 -2.77
C TYR A 108 -12.63 -10.86 -4.18
N MET A 109 -12.51 -12.03 -4.82
CA MET A 109 -12.94 -12.27 -6.20
C MET A 109 -14.22 -13.12 -6.28
N ASP A 110 -14.94 -13.26 -5.18
CA ASP A 110 -16.22 -13.97 -5.16
C ASP A 110 -17.27 -13.21 -5.97
N ASP A 111 -17.99 -13.91 -6.86
CA ASP A 111 -18.95 -13.29 -7.77
C ASP A 111 -20.31 -12.97 -7.11
N ALA A 112 -20.58 -13.50 -5.92
CA ALA A 112 -21.86 -13.35 -5.23
C ALA A 112 -21.79 -12.43 -3.99
N ALA A 113 -20.71 -12.53 -3.22
CA ALA A 113 -20.49 -11.81 -1.98
C ALA A 113 -19.00 -11.45 -1.83
N PRO A 114 -18.45 -10.57 -2.68
CA PRO A 114 -17.05 -10.16 -2.59
C PRO A 114 -16.77 -9.47 -1.25
N THR A 115 -15.65 -9.84 -0.65
CA THR A 115 -15.10 -9.15 0.53
C THR A 115 -14.07 -8.12 0.08
N THR A 116 -13.69 -7.21 0.97
CA THR A 116 -12.69 -6.18 0.69
C THR A 116 -11.62 -6.22 1.77
N ALA A 117 -10.35 -6.17 1.37
CA ALA A 117 -9.23 -6.00 2.30
C ALA A 117 -9.46 -4.76 3.15
N SER A 118 -9.18 -4.83 4.45
CA SER A 118 -9.46 -3.71 5.37
C SER A 118 -8.76 -2.41 4.98
N GLU A 119 -7.57 -2.53 4.41
CA GLU A 119 -6.71 -1.47 3.89
C GLU A 119 -7.29 -0.80 2.64
N CYS A 120 -8.19 -1.48 1.94
CA CYS A 120 -8.88 -0.99 0.74
C CYS A 120 -10.30 -0.48 1.04
N ASN A 121 -10.73 -0.50 2.32
CA ASN A 121 -12.02 0.03 2.73
C ASN A 121 -11.94 1.55 2.94
N PHE A 122 -11.89 2.31 1.84
CA PHE A 122 -11.78 3.77 1.88
C PHE A 122 -13.05 4.49 2.35
N CYS A 123 -14.18 3.78 2.34
CA CYS A 123 -15.51 4.31 2.64
C CYS A 123 -16.23 3.45 3.68
N PRO A 124 -15.67 3.25 4.89
CA PRO A 124 -16.34 2.45 5.89
C PRO A 124 -17.69 3.10 6.23
N PRO A 125 -18.76 2.32 6.47
CA PRO A 125 -20.03 2.87 6.90
C PRO A 125 -19.79 3.73 8.15
N ARG A 126 -20.16 5.02 8.06
CA ARG A 126 -20.09 5.93 9.20
C ARG A 126 -20.87 5.27 10.34
N GLY A 127 -20.18 4.89 11.41
CA GLY A 127 -20.83 4.35 12.59
C GLY A 127 -21.87 5.35 13.06
N GLY A 128 -23.14 5.03 12.89
CA GLY A 128 -24.23 5.85 13.39
C GLY A 128 -24.14 5.91 14.91
N ASN A 129 -23.89 7.10 15.44
CA ASN A 129 -24.25 7.49 16.80
C ASN A 129 -25.23 8.65 16.71
#